data_AF-A0A482W2C5-F1
#
_entry.id   AF-A0A482W2C5-F1
#
_cell.length_a   1.000
_cell.length_b   1.000
_cell.length_c   1.000
_cell.angle_alpha   90.00
_cell.angle_beta   90.00
_cell.angle_gamma   90.00
#
_symmetry.space_group_name_H-M   'P 1'
#
loop_
_entity.id
_entity.type
_entity.pdbx_description
1 polymer ?
#
loop_
_entity_poly.entity_id
_entity_poly.type
_entity_poly.pdbx_seq_one_letter_code
_entity_poly.pdbx_strand_id
1 'polypeptide(L)'
;MAPPFELNTAPIDEETRKIAENELRETPENVKKGIEELRELLKNDPTIHFKDDDETLKVFLRPCKFYSKSTFELMKRISDFKVKYKDILENLLPEDEKEAFTQHNVVNVLTNRDHKGRRVLLVNVGEFTDDLQKTVTQNIIIFVYYQHQYLLVASHNSFKAQQLTLTYSSGTWDTSKVTADQLFRIFYLIHEAAVLEPETQVRGVVVIMDFDNLSLKQIAALTPAVSMRLLSFIQDAMPLRLKEVHMVKQPFIFKMVWAIFKPFIREKLKNRIFFHGSKMASLHKHMDPSHLPQDYDGQMPKINYTGADWYPVIEKYVDHIRTWNTFGHINKMVFCVEVGEDNVPFVQVGEHQLRLDLEELNEEYKERAKNELRETPEIIESALRKLREYIMAKWNPKLVTLQDMFRGLMIAIEIAMIEPKTQVAGVHVIINVKGFSLTHVCQFSPFHAKLLLDYAQLHFHGANTLCEKISPESLPESIGGTGSFPEYPGKLLSEMFFYYEDLFK
;
A
#
# COMPACT_ATOMS: atom_id res chain seq x y z
N MET A 1 12.34 14.36 -28.26
CA MET A 1 11.88 13.40 -27.24
C MET A 1 12.92 13.39 -26.14
N ALA A 2 12.54 13.42 -24.86
CA ALA A 2 13.52 13.27 -23.78
C ALA A 2 14.20 11.88 -23.89
N PRO A 3 15.50 11.75 -23.54
CA PRO A 3 16.13 10.43 -23.50
C PRO A 3 15.42 9.54 -22.47
N PRO A 4 15.40 8.20 -22.67
CA PRO A 4 14.81 7.28 -21.70
C PRO A 4 15.50 7.43 -20.33
N PHE A 5 14.76 7.18 -19.26
CA PHE A 5 15.33 7.14 -17.93
C PHE A 5 16.29 5.96 -17.80
N GLU A 6 17.47 6.19 -17.22
CA GLU A 6 18.39 5.14 -16.81
C GLU A 6 19.05 5.52 -15.47
N LEU A 7 19.35 4.50 -14.66
CA LEU A 7 20.18 4.67 -13.47
C LEU A 7 21.65 4.74 -13.88
N ASN A 8 22.33 5.81 -13.46
CA ASN A 8 23.76 5.97 -13.67
C ASN A 8 24.55 5.35 -12.51
N THR A 9 25.05 4.13 -12.76
CA THR A 9 25.91 3.38 -11.82
C THR A 9 27.41 3.58 -12.07
N ALA A 10 27.78 4.48 -12.99
CA ALA A 10 29.18 4.78 -13.26
C ALA A 10 29.86 5.42 -12.03
N PRO A 11 31.20 5.30 -11.92
CA PRO A 11 31.96 6.00 -10.89
C PRO A 11 31.71 7.51 -10.93
N ILE A 12 31.79 8.15 -9.75
CA ILE A 12 31.61 9.60 -9.65
C ILE A 12 32.67 10.37 -10.44
N ASP A 13 32.26 11.47 -11.04
CA ASP A 13 33.16 12.36 -11.76
C ASP A 13 34.06 13.18 -10.80
N GLU A 14 35.02 13.91 -11.37
CA GLU A 14 35.99 14.70 -10.59
C GLU A 14 35.35 15.87 -9.85
N GLU A 15 34.29 16.47 -10.39
CA GLU A 15 33.55 17.55 -9.70
C GLU A 15 32.81 16.99 -8.49
N THR A 16 32.12 15.86 -8.67
CA THR A 16 31.41 15.13 -7.62
C THR A 16 32.36 14.65 -6.54
N ARG A 17 33.56 14.20 -6.91
CA ARG A 17 34.59 13.80 -5.95
C ARG A 17 35.00 14.95 -5.03
N LYS A 18 35.19 16.15 -5.58
CA LYS A 18 35.46 17.36 -4.77
C LYS A 18 34.28 17.70 -3.87
N ILE A 19 33.05 17.51 -4.32
CA ILE A 19 31.86 17.68 -3.48
C ILE A 19 31.85 16.64 -2.35
N ALA A 20 32.19 15.39 -2.63
CA ALA A 20 32.28 14.33 -1.63
C ALA A 20 33.33 14.64 -0.57
N GLU A 21 34.53 15.05 -0.98
CA GLU A 21 35.61 15.47 -0.08
C GLU A 21 35.19 16.66 0.79
N ASN A 22 34.63 17.71 0.19
CA ASN A 22 34.31 18.96 0.90
C ASN A 22 33.05 18.86 1.78
N GLU A 23 31.97 18.25 1.29
CA GLU A 23 30.69 18.19 2.01
C GLU A 23 30.55 16.96 2.91
N LEU A 24 31.16 15.83 2.51
CA LEU A 24 31.01 14.53 3.16
C LEU A 24 32.26 14.08 3.90
N ARG A 25 33.39 14.80 3.74
CA ARG A 25 34.69 14.38 4.30
C ARG A 25 35.15 13.04 3.72
N GLU A 26 34.76 12.73 2.48
CA GLU A 26 35.10 11.49 1.76
C GLU A 26 36.55 11.53 1.27
N THR A 27 37.50 11.50 2.20
CA THR A 27 38.95 11.38 1.94
C THR A 27 39.38 9.92 2.07
N PRO A 28 40.48 9.47 1.42
CA PRO A 28 40.95 8.09 1.54
C PRO A 28 41.11 7.63 3.00
N GLU A 29 41.60 8.51 3.88
CA GLU A 29 41.79 8.25 5.30
C GLU A 29 40.45 8.05 6.04
N ASN A 30 39.48 8.94 5.80
CA ASN A 30 38.16 8.84 6.44
C ASN A 30 37.34 7.68 5.89
N VAL A 31 37.48 7.34 4.60
CA VAL A 31 36.83 6.18 3.99
C VAL A 31 37.34 4.90 4.67
N LYS A 32 38.67 4.72 4.72
CA LYS A 32 39.29 3.56 5.36
C LYS A 32 38.87 3.44 6.82
N LYS A 33 39.06 4.51 7.61
CA LYS A 33 38.69 4.54 9.02
C LYS A 33 37.19 4.30 9.23
N GLY A 34 36.36 4.96 8.43
CA GLY A 34 34.90 4.90 8.54
C GLY A 34 34.38 3.48 8.33
N ILE A 35 34.88 2.79 7.32
CA ILE A 35 34.54 1.40 6.99
C ILE A 35 35.04 0.44 8.08
N GLU A 36 36.31 0.54 8.50
CA GLU A 36 36.89 -0.32 9.54
C GLU A 36 36.10 -0.23 10.85
N GLU A 37 35.87 0.98 11.35
CA GLU A 37 35.10 1.20 12.58
C GLU A 37 33.64 0.76 12.45
N LEU A 38 33.00 0.96 11.30
CA LEU A 38 31.61 0.54 11.09
C LEU A 38 31.47 -0.98 11.05
N ARG A 39 32.41 -1.68 10.41
CA ARG A 39 32.46 -3.15 10.42
C ARG A 39 32.60 -3.70 11.84
N GLU A 40 33.45 -3.08 12.64
CA GLU A 40 33.61 -3.47 14.04
C GLU A 40 32.31 -3.26 14.84
N LEU A 41 31.63 -2.13 14.65
CA LEU A 41 30.33 -1.86 15.29
C LEU A 41 29.26 -2.89 14.89
N LEU A 42 29.16 -3.23 13.60
CA LEU A 42 28.22 -4.24 13.10
C LEU A 42 28.54 -5.64 13.64
N LYS A 43 29.82 -6.03 13.65
CA LYS A 43 30.27 -7.31 14.20
C LYS A 43 29.95 -7.47 15.69
N ASN A 44 30.00 -6.37 16.44
CA ASN A 44 29.73 -6.35 17.88
C ASN A 44 28.24 -6.31 18.23
N ASP A 45 27.34 -6.12 17.26
CA ASP A 45 25.89 -6.09 17.48
C ASP A 45 25.18 -7.22 16.74
N PRO A 46 24.93 -8.37 17.39
CA PRO A 46 24.31 -9.54 16.77
C PRO A 46 22.80 -9.37 16.56
N THR A 47 22.22 -8.19 16.83
CA THR A 47 20.77 -7.95 16.68
C THR A 47 20.40 -7.41 15.30
N ILE A 48 21.38 -6.97 14.51
CA ILE A 48 21.17 -6.41 13.17
C ILE A 48 22.07 -7.08 12.14
N HIS A 49 21.56 -7.21 10.91
CA HIS A 49 22.28 -7.74 9.77
C HIS A 49 22.28 -6.74 8.62
N PHE A 50 23.47 -6.50 8.07
CA PHE A 50 23.71 -5.74 6.86
C PHE A 50 24.89 -6.36 6.13
N LYS A 51 24.92 -6.24 4.81
CA LYS A 51 26.08 -6.63 4.02
C LYS A 51 27.25 -5.68 4.31
N ASP A 52 28.44 -6.24 4.52
CA ASP A 52 29.61 -5.53 5.04
C ASP A 52 30.66 -5.19 3.97
N ASP A 53 30.28 -5.17 2.69
CA ASP A 53 31.16 -4.74 1.60
C ASP A 53 31.30 -3.21 1.53
N ASP A 54 32.43 -2.74 1.00
CA ASP A 54 32.79 -1.31 0.96
C ASP A 54 31.72 -0.45 0.26
N GLU A 55 31.14 -0.93 -0.85
CA GLU A 55 30.15 -0.16 -1.62
C GLU A 55 28.84 -0.03 -0.84
N THR A 56 28.35 -1.12 -0.25
CA THR A 56 27.15 -1.11 0.59
C THR A 56 27.33 -0.19 1.80
N LEU A 57 28.45 -0.32 2.52
CA LEU A 57 28.73 0.51 3.69
C LEU A 57 28.87 1.99 3.34
N LYS A 58 29.44 2.31 2.16
CA LYS A 58 29.54 3.69 1.67
C LYS A 58 28.17 4.36 1.50
N VAL A 59 27.13 3.63 1.11
CA VAL A 59 25.77 4.16 1.01
C VAL A 59 25.31 4.75 2.35
N PHE A 60 25.58 4.07 3.46
CA PHE A 60 25.19 4.53 4.80
C PHE A 60 26.19 5.54 5.41
N LEU A 61 27.47 5.46 5.04
CA LEU A 61 28.51 6.39 5.51
C LEU A 61 28.37 7.79 4.91
N ARG A 62 27.99 7.91 3.63
CA ARG A 62 27.89 9.20 2.91
C ARG A 62 26.89 10.18 3.55
N PRO A 63 25.64 9.82 3.87
CA PRO A 63 24.70 10.70 4.57
C PRO A 63 25.21 11.17 5.94
N CYS A 64 26.05 10.34 6.57
CA CYS A 64 26.64 10.56 7.88
C CYS A 64 28.07 11.13 7.83
N LYS A 65 28.54 11.57 6.65
CA LYS A 65 29.86 12.19 6.48
C LYS A 65 31.03 11.35 7.03
N PHE A 66 30.94 10.04 6.83
CA PHE A 66 31.91 9.04 7.28
C PHE A 66 32.11 8.98 8.81
N TYR A 67 31.11 9.40 9.60
CA TYR A 67 31.10 9.16 11.05
C TYR A 67 30.45 7.81 11.38
N SER A 68 31.26 6.79 11.65
CA SER A 68 30.81 5.39 11.81
C SER A 68 29.75 5.20 12.89
N LYS A 69 29.88 5.87 14.05
CA LYS A 69 28.85 5.83 15.11
C LYS A 69 27.50 6.38 14.63
N SER A 70 27.51 7.53 13.95
CA SER A 70 26.28 8.12 13.40
C SER A 70 25.66 7.24 12.30
N THR A 71 26.51 6.58 11.50
CA THR A 71 26.07 5.61 10.49
C THR A 71 25.44 4.38 11.12
N PHE A 72 26.05 3.82 12.15
CA PHE A 72 25.50 2.68 12.88
C PHE A 72 24.13 3.01 13.50
N GLU A 73 23.98 4.18 14.12
CA GLU A 73 22.68 4.66 14.62
C GLU A 73 21.65 4.87 13.50
N LEU A 74 22.07 5.28 12.29
CA LEU A 74 21.20 5.33 11.12
C LEU A 74 20.73 3.92 10.72
N MET A 75 21.63 2.96 10.65
CA MET A 75 21.30 1.57 10.31
C MET A 75 20.34 0.93 11.32
N LYS A 76 20.49 1.25 12.62
CA LYS A 76 19.51 0.86 13.65
C LYS A 76 18.13 1.46 13.42
N ARG A 77 18.05 2.78 13.20
CA ARG A 77 16.76 3.44 12.90
C ARG A 77 16.10 2.89 11.64
N ILE A 78 16.88 2.52 10.62
CA ILE A 78 16.37 1.84 9.42
C ILE A 78 15.77 0.47 9.79
N SER A 79 16.47 -0.29 10.64
CA SER A 79 16.00 -1.60 11.14
C SER A 79 14.69 -1.47 11.94
N ASP A 80 14.64 -0.52 12.89
CA ASP A 80 13.45 -0.20 13.69
C ASP A 80 12.28 0.23 12.79
N PHE A 81 12.56 1.05 11.77
CA PHE A 81 11.57 1.54 10.83
C PHE A 81 10.94 0.39 10.03
N LYS A 82 11.75 -0.55 9.54
CA LYS A 82 11.26 -1.75 8.85
C LYS A 82 10.39 -2.61 9.75
N VAL A 83 10.78 -2.84 11.00
CA VAL A 83 9.96 -3.61 11.96
C VAL A 83 8.64 -2.90 12.25
N LYS A 84 8.67 -1.57 12.42
CA LYS A 84 7.48 -0.76 12.72
C LYS A 84 6.46 -0.77 11.57
N TYR A 85 6.93 -0.82 10.33
CA TYR A 85 6.09 -0.76 9.12
C TYR A 85 6.18 -2.06 8.31
N LYS A 86 6.35 -3.20 8.99
CA LYS A 86 6.51 -4.53 8.37
C LYS A 86 5.30 -4.93 7.51
N ASP A 87 4.11 -4.52 7.93
CA ASP A 87 2.84 -4.76 7.26
C ASP A 87 2.81 -4.27 5.80
N ILE A 88 3.62 -3.26 5.49
CA ILE A 88 3.69 -2.68 4.14
C ILE A 88 5.06 -2.84 3.47
N LEU A 89 6.14 -3.11 4.21
CA LEU A 89 7.51 -3.17 3.68
C LEU A 89 8.12 -4.57 3.65
N GLU A 90 7.56 -5.54 4.39
CA GLU A 90 8.10 -6.90 4.43
C GLU A 90 8.11 -7.52 3.03
N ASN A 91 9.29 -7.93 2.59
CA ASN A 91 9.54 -8.52 1.26
C ASN A 91 8.99 -7.70 0.07
N LEU A 92 8.88 -6.38 0.22
CA LEU A 92 8.39 -5.49 -0.82
C LEU A 92 9.26 -5.60 -2.09
N LEU A 93 8.63 -5.91 -3.23
CA LEU A 93 9.27 -5.96 -4.55
C LEU A 93 8.57 -5.00 -5.53
N PRO A 94 9.27 -4.59 -6.61
CA PRO A 94 8.68 -3.76 -7.66
C PRO A 94 7.42 -4.36 -8.30
N GLU A 95 7.31 -5.67 -8.41
CA GLU A 95 6.15 -6.36 -8.99
C GLU A 95 4.87 -6.08 -8.19
N ASP A 96 4.98 -5.97 -6.85
CA ASP A 96 3.83 -5.74 -5.97
C ASP A 96 3.13 -4.39 -6.24
N GLU A 97 3.86 -3.42 -6.80
CA GLU A 97 3.36 -2.07 -7.10
C GLU A 97 3.28 -1.78 -8.60
N LYS A 98 3.43 -2.79 -9.46
CA LYS A 98 3.53 -2.63 -10.92
C LYS A 98 2.36 -1.87 -11.52
N GLU A 99 1.13 -2.23 -11.15
CA GLU A 99 -0.08 -1.56 -11.63
C GLU A 99 -0.07 -0.08 -11.23
N ALA A 100 0.20 0.20 -9.95
CA ALA A 100 0.28 1.55 -9.42
C ALA A 100 1.39 2.38 -10.09
N PHE A 101 2.52 1.75 -10.38
CA PHE A 101 3.65 2.36 -11.07
C PHE A 101 3.33 2.70 -12.54
N THR A 102 2.77 1.74 -13.26
CA THR A 102 2.67 1.80 -14.72
C THR A 102 1.37 2.45 -15.21
N GLN A 103 0.28 2.36 -14.46
CA GLN A 103 -1.05 2.80 -14.93
C GLN A 103 -1.51 4.14 -14.35
N HIS A 104 -0.96 4.57 -13.20
CA HIS A 104 -1.49 5.73 -12.47
C HIS A 104 -0.54 6.93 -12.36
N ASN A 105 0.69 6.82 -12.89
CA ASN A 105 1.66 7.92 -13.11
C ASN A 105 1.82 8.94 -11.94
N VAL A 106 1.62 8.48 -10.70
CA VAL A 106 1.59 9.34 -9.51
C VAL A 106 2.98 9.88 -9.18
N VAL A 107 4.00 9.07 -9.43
CA VAL A 107 5.39 9.41 -9.21
C VAL A 107 6.16 9.25 -10.51
N ASN A 108 7.01 10.21 -10.81
CA ASN A 108 7.87 10.19 -11.98
C ASN A 108 9.27 10.71 -11.61
N VAL A 109 10.28 10.42 -12.42
CA VAL A 109 11.65 10.87 -12.20
C VAL A 109 12.11 11.65 -13.43
N LEU A 110 12.76 12.80 -13.23
CA LEU A 110 13.38 13.49 -14.37
C LEU A 110 14.50 12.63 -14.96
N THR A 111 14.49 12.48 -16.29
CA THR A 111 15.52 11.69 -17.00
C THR A 111 16.87 12.38 -16.92
N ASN A 112 16.88 13.70 -16.87
CA ASN A 112 18.03 14.52 -16.53
C ASN A 112 18.22 14.69 -15.01
N ARG A 113 19.29 15.41 -14.66
CA ARG A 113 19.55 15.92 -13.31
C ARG A 113 19.31 17.43 -13.30
N ASP A 114 19.19 18.01 -12.11
CA ASP A 114 19.17 19.47 -12.02
C ASP A 114 20.55 20.09 -12.30
N HIS A 115 20.62 21.41 -12.37
CA HIS A 115 21.85 22.19 -12.57
C HIS A 115 22.97 21.96 -11.52
N LYS A 116 22.72 21.21 -10.44
CA LYS A 116 23.73 20.80 -9.44
C LYS A 116 24.04 19.29 -9.53
N GLY A 117 23.54 18.60 -10.55
CA GLY A 117 23.69 17.16 -10.76
C GLY A 117 22.84 16.29 -9.83
N ARG A 118 21.82 16.85 -9.17
CA ARG A 118 20.95 16.12 -8.24
C ARG A 118 19.84 15.41 -9.01
N ARG A 119 19.46 14.22 -8.55
CA ARG A 119 18.32 13.49 -9.12
C ARG A 119 17.02 14.17 -8.67
N VAL A 120 16.08 14.36 -9.61
CA VAL A 120 14.82 15.07 -9.33
C VAL A 120 13.66 14.09 -9.38
N LEU A 121 12.99 13.90 -8.25
CA LEU A 121 11.75 13.16 -8.13
C LEU A 121 10.58 14.12 -8.31
N LEU A 122 9.60 13.73 -9.13
CA LEU A 122 8.33 14.42 -9.31
C LEU A 122 7.22 13.61 -8.67
N VAL A 123 6.41 14.25 -7.82
CA VAL A 123 5.26 13.63 -7.19
C VAL A 123 4.03 14.46 -7.51
N ASN A 124 3.11 13.90 -8.30
CA ASN A 124 1.86 14.55 -8.64
C ASN A 124 0.81 14.18 -7.58
N VAL A 125 0.42 15.14 -6.76
CA VAL A 125 -0.46 14.91 -5.60
C VAL A 125 -1.93 15.17 -5.93
N GLY A 126 -2.22 15.93 -7.00
CA GLY A 126 -3.59 16.18 -7.41
C GLY A 126 -4.15 15.21 -8.44
N GLU A 127 -5.46 15.29 -8.62
CA GLU A 127 -6.23 14.41 -9.50
C GLU A 127 -6.32 15.01 -10.89
N PHE A 128 -6.53 14.19 -11.91
CA PHE A 128 -7.01 14.73 -13.17
C PHE A 128 -8.45 15.17 -12.96
N THR A 129 -8.77 16.45 -13.15
CA THR A 129 -10.17 16.83 -13.39
C THR A 129 -10.38 16.84 -14.90
N ASP A 130 -11.38 16.08 -15.37
CA ASP A 130 -11.96 16.18 -16.72
C ASP A 130 -12.67 17.54 -16.92
N ASP A 131 -12.02 18.66 -16.53
CA ASP A 131 -12.57 20.00 -16.69
C ASP A 131 -12.35 20.51 -18.13
N LEU A 132 -12.79 19.69 -19.09
CA LEU A 132 -13.21 20.08 -20.43
C LEU A 132 -14.42 19.25 -20.90
N GLN A 133 -15.41 19.08 -20.01
CA GLN A 133 -16.81 18.79 -20.37
C GLN A 133 -17.80 19.84 -19.85
N LYS A 134 -17.39 21.12 -19.82
CA LYS A 134 -18.37 22.23 -19.89
C LYS A 134 -18.46 22.75 -21.32
N THR A 135 -18.89 21.87 -22.23
CA THR A 135 -19.76 22.36 -23.30
C THR A 135 -21.11 22.59 -22.63
N VAL A 136 -21.65 23.80 -22.76
CA VAL A 136 -23.03 24.09 -22.41
C VAL A 136 -23.91 23.13 -23.21
N THR A 137 -24.31 22.01 -22.62
CA THR A 137 -25.48 21.25 -23.08
C THR A 137 -26.74 21.90 -22.50
N GLN A 138 -26.89 23.22 -22.68
CA GLN A 138 -28.22 23.76 -22.92
C GLN A 138 -28.48 23.62 -24.41
N ASN A 139 -28.81 22.40 -24.79
CA ASN A 139 -29.77 22.13 -25.85
C ASN A 139 -30.51 20.87 -25.41
N ILE A 140 -31.66 21.13 -24.79
CA ILE A 140 -32.76 20.19 -24.64
C ILE A 140 -32.92 19.43 -25.95
N ILE A 141 -32.73 18.12 -25.95
CA ILE A 141 -33.51 17.22 -26.81
C ILE A 141 -33.90 16.02 -25.95
N ILE A 142 -35.17 16.05 -25.54
CA ILE A 142 -35.91 14.95 -24.98
C ILE A 142 -36.01 13.87 -26.07
N PHE A 143 -35.60 12.63 -25.78
CA PHE A 143 -36.03 11.48 -26.56
C PHE A 143 -37.04 10.68 -25.75
N VAL A 144 -38.31 10.94 -26.04
CA VAL A 144 -39.41 10.02 -25.75
C VAL A 144 -39.36 8.93 -26.81
N TYR A 145 -39.36 7.66 -26.40
CA TYR A 145 -39.59 6.55 -27.32
C TYR A 145 -41.01 6.03 -27.11
N TYR A 146 -41.86 6.18 -28.13
CA TYR A 146 -42.86 5.18 -28.49
C TYR A 146 -43.20 5.28 -29.97
N GLN A 147 -43.59 4.15 -30.55
CA GLN A 147 -43.78 3.94 -31.98
C GLN A 147 -44.81 4.90 -32.61
N HIS A 148 -44.41 5.47 -33.76
CA HIS A 148 -45.18 5.82 -34.96
C HIS A 148 -44.97 7.27 -35.47
N GLN A 149 -44.26 7.32 -36.61
CA GLN A 149 -44.38 8.26 -37.74
C GLN A 149 -43.58 9.60 -37.77
N TYR A 150 -42.73 9.69 -38.81
CA TYR A 150 -42.01 10.81 -39.45
C TYR A 150 -40.87 11.54 -38.71
N LEU A 151 -39.71 11.59 -39.37
CA LEU A 151 -38.53 12.41 -39.01
C LEU A 151 -38.24 13.41 -40.14
N LEU A 152 -38.14 14.69 -39.79
CA LEU A 152 -37.52 15.71 -40.63
C LEU A 152 -36.65 16.59 -39.72
N VAL A 153 -35.33 16.50 -39.86
CA VAL A 153 -34.40 17.49 -39.30
C VAL A 153 -33.28 17.69 -40.32
N ALA A 154 -33.16 18.92 -40.80
CA ALA A 154 -32.01 19.41 -41.54
C ALA A 154 -30.92 19.88 -40.56
N SER A 155 -29.65 19.61 -40.85
CA SER A 155 -28.56 20.45 -40.34
C SER A 155 -27.63 20.80 -41.50
N HIS A 156 -27.46 22.10 -41.70
CA HIS A 156 -26.56 22.66 -42.70
C HIS A 156 -25.28 23.08 -41.97
N ASN A 157 -24.16 22.58 -42.49
CA ASN A 157 -22.82 23.17 -42.52
C ASN A 157 -21.96 23.29 -41.25
N SER A 158 -20.91 22.45 -41.28
CA SER A 158 -19.49 22.81 -41.29
C SER A 158 -18.85 23.34 -40.01
N PHE A 159 -18.13 22.47 -39.32
CA PHE A 159 -16.85 22.83 -38.69
C PHE A 159 -15.84 21.70 -38.92
N LYS A 160 -14.66 22.06 -39.43
CA LYS A 160 -13.52 21.16 -39.67
C LYS A 160 -13.13 20.51 -38.35
N ALA A 161 -13.09 19.18 -38.31
CA ALA A 161 -12.40 18.45 -37.25
C ALA A 161 -10.89 18.75 -37.34
N GLN A 162 -10.43 19.77 -36.62
CA GLN A 162 -9.04 19.78 -36.17
C GLN A 162 -8.93 18.65 -35.16
N GLN A 163 -8.15 17.64 -35.50
CA GLN A 163 -7.72 16.60 -34.59
C GLN A 163 -7.02 17.28 -33.42
N LEU A 164 -7.72 17.39 -32.28
CA LEU A 164 -7.18 17.96 -31.06
C LEU A 164 -6.18 16.95 -30.50
N THR A 165 -4.89 17.18 -30.71
CA THR A 165 -3.85 16.46 -29.98
C THR A 165 -3.97 16.87 -28.52
N LEU A 166 -4.45 15.96 -27.67
CA LEU A 166 -4.51 16.15 -26.24
C LEU A 166 -3.08 16.27 -25.70
N THR A 167 -2.70 17.48 -25.32
CA THR A 167 -1.50 17.73 -24.50
C THR A 167 -1.81 17.26 -23.08
N TYR A 168 -1.19 16.16 -22.66
CA TYR A 168 -1.24 15.70 -21.27
C TYR A 168 -0.42 16.64 -20.39
N SER A 169 -0.99 17.16 -19.29
CA SER A 169 -0.20 17.72 -18.19
C SER A 169 -0.88 17.52 -16.82
N SER A 170 -0.12 16.85 -15.95
CA SER A 170 -0.05 16.90 -14.47
C SER A 170 -1.34 16.90 -13.62
N GLY A 171 -1.71 15.69 -13.17
CA GLY A 171 -2.63 15.39 -12.07
C GLY A 171 -3.16 13.97 -12.25
N THR A 172 -2.75 13.00 -11.42
CA THR A 172 -3.03 11.56 -11.69
C THR A 172 -3.31 10.71 -10.44
N TRP A 173 -3.27 11.26 -9.21
CA TRP A 173 -3.44 10.42 -8.03
C TRP A 173 -4.92 10.15 -7.69
N ASP A 174 -5.52 9.12 -8.30
CA ASP A 174 -6.81 8.61 -7.84
C ASP A 174 -6.63 7.72 -6.60
N THR A 175 -7.05 8.23 -5.44
CA THR A 175 -6.95 7.51 -4.16
C THR A 175 -7.86 6.28 -4.05
N SER A 176 -8.75 6.05 -5.02
CA SER A 176 -9.51 4.79 -5.14
C SER A 176 -8.73 3.69 -5.86
N LYS A 177 -7.69 4.07 -6.62
CA LYS A 177 -6.85 3.16 -7.41
C LYS A 177 -5.47 2.94 -6.80
N VAL A 178 -4.85 4.01 -6.32
CA VAL A 178 -3.57 3.96 -5.63
C VAL A 178 -3.75 4.47 -4.21
N THR A 179 -3.65 3.58 -3.24
CA THR A 179 -3.74 3.94 -1.83
C THR A 179 -2.52 4.75 -1.38
N ALA A 180 -2.62 5.43 -0.24
CA ALA A 180 -1.49 6.14 0.33
C ALA A 180 -0.37 5.21 0.84
N ASP A 181 -0.69 3.94 1.12
CA ASP A 181 0.30 2.91 1.48
C ASP A 181 1.08 2.47 0.24
N GLN A 182 0.40 2.21 -0.88
CA GLN A 182 1.03 1.93 -2.18
C GLN A 182 1.90 3.11 -2.64
N LEU A 183 1.41 4.34 -2.51
CA LEU A 183 2.22 5.54 -2.81
C LEU A 183 3.50 5.60 -1.98
N PHE A 184 3.43 5.24 -0.69
CA PHE A 184 4.60 5.16 0.16
C PHE A 184 5.56 4.02 -0.25
N ARG A 185 5.03 2.84 -0.59
CA ARG A 185 5.81 1.68 -1.09
C ARG A 185 6.54 2.03 -2.39
N ILE A 186 5.88 2.72 -3.32
CA ILE A 186 6.48 3.27 -4.54
C ILE A 186 7.62 4.23 -4.20
N PHE A 187 7.39 5.21 -3.31
CA PHE A 187 8.44 6.14 -2.88
C PHE A 187 9.65 5.42 -2.28
N TYR A 188 9.40 4.39 -1.47
CA TYR A 188 10.42 3.57 -0.85
C TYR A 188 11.26 2.80 -1.88
N LEU A 189 10.62 2.15 -2.87
CA LEU A 189 11.29 1.44 -3.97
C LEU A 189 12.12 2.39 -4.85
N ILE A 190 11.61 3.58 -5.14
CA ILE A 190 12.33 4.60 -5.93
C ILE A 190 13.56 5.09 -5.17
N HIS A 191 13.43 5.25 -3.86
CA HIS A 191 14.56 5.55 -3.00
C HIS A 191 15.63 4.43 -3.06
N GLU A 192 15.22 3.15 -3.00
CA GLU A 192 16.16 2.02 -3.13
C GLU A 192 16.84 1.97 -4.51
N ALA A 193 16.12 2.33 -5.58
CA ALA A 193 16.74 2.50 -6.89
C ALA A 193 17.74 3.68 -6.90
N ALA A 194 17.40 4.80 -6.26
CA ALA A 194 18.23 5.99 -6.23
C ALA A 194 19.54 5.82 -5.43
N VAL A 195 19.57 4.92 -4.42
CA VAL A 195 20.83 4.64 -3.70
C VAL A 195 21.85 3.92 -4.58
N LEU A 196 21.46 3.29 -5.69
CA LEU A 196 22.39 2.60 -6.59
C LEU A 196 23.29 3.56 -7.37
N GLU A 197 22.92 4.83 -7.51
CA GLU A 197 23.70 5.79 -8.30
C GLU A 197 24.75 6.50 -7.42
N PRO A 198 26.07 6.29 -7.63
CA PRO A 198 27.12 6.92 -6.83
C PRO A 198 27.03 8.46 -6.84
N GLU A 199 26.70 9.03 -8.01
CA GLU A 199 26.42 10.45 -8.20
C GLU A 199 25.27 10.94 -7.32
N THR A 200 24.19 10.17 -7.22
CA THR A 200 23.02 10.54 -6.39
C THR A 200 23.31 10.38 -4.90
N GLN A 201 24.10 9.39 -4.49
CA GLN A 201 24.55 9.25 -3.10
C GLN A 201 25.34 10.49 -2.64
N VAL A 202 26.19 11.04 -3.52
CA VAL A 202 26.99 12.23 -3.22
C VAL A 202 26.18 13.51 -3.42
N ARG A 203 25.60 13.78 -4.58
CA ARG A 203 24.93 15.05 -4.90
C ARG A 203 23.57 15.19 -4.22
N GLY A 204 22.90 14.06 -3.98
CA GLY A 204 21.60 13.98 -3.33
C GLY A 204 20.42 14.09 -4.28
N VAL A 205 19.23 14.15 -3.68
CA VAL A 205 17.94 14.20 -4.37
C VAL A 205 17.20 15.51 -4.09
N VAL A 206 16.42 15.94 -5.07
CA VAL A 206 15.44 17.02 -4.96
C VAL A 206 14.07 16.44 -5.26
N VAL A 207 13.05 16.86 -4.51
CA VAL A 207 11.67 16.45 -4.74
C VAL A 207 10.85 17.65 -5.15
N ILE A 208 10.12 17.57 -6.27
CA ILE A 208 9.07 18.51 -6.63
C ILE A 208 7.73 17.83 -6.32
N MET A 209 7.02 18.37 -5.34
CA MET A 209 5.66 17.97 -4.98
C MET A 209 4.70 18.90 -5.73
N ASP A 210 4.08 18.40 -6.78
CA ASP A 210 3.11 19.14 -7.58
C ASP A 210 1.69 18.92 -7.04
N PHE A 211 1.09 19.99 -6.52
CA PHE A 211 -0.25 19.99 -5.94
C PHE A 211 -1.31 20.56 -6.89
N ASP A 212 -1.00 20.69 -8.19
CA ASP A 212 -2.02 21.02 -9.19
C ASP A 212 -3.22 20.10 -9.03
N ASN A 213 -4.43 20.65 -9.02
CA ASN A 213 -5.68 19.88 -8.88
C ASN A 213 -5.80 19.03 -7.58
N LEU A 214 -5.15 19.43 -6.48
CA LEU A 214 -5.34 18.78 -5.18
C LEU A 214 -6.81 18.86 -4.72
N SER A 215 -7.43 17.69 -4.52
CA SER A 215 -8.82 17.56 -4.06
C SER A 215 -8.92 17.25 -2.56
N LEU A 216 -10.12 17.47 -1.97
CA LEU A 216 -10.39 17.09 -0.57
C LEU A 216 -10.26 15.58 -0.33
N LYS A 217 -10.49 14.75 -1.37
CA LYS A 217 -10.35 13.28 -1.32
C LYS A 217 -8.88 12.89 -1.06
N GLN A 218 -7.94 13.55 -1.72
CA GLN A 218 -6.49 13.34 -1.53
C GLN A 218 -6.01 13.87 -0.18
N ILE A 219 -6.52 15.05 0.24
CA ILE A 219 -6.23 15.58 1.58
C ILE A 219 -6.71 14.59 2.66
N ALA A 220 -7.89 13.99 2.51
CA ALA A 220 -8.41 12.99 3.44
C ALA A 220 -7.59 11.69 3.44
N ALA A 221 -7.02 11.29 2.30
CA ALA A 221 -6.14 10.12 2.19
C ALA A 221 -4.78 10.32 2.87
N LEU A 222 -4.28 11.56 2.95
CA LEU A 222 -3.06 11.92 3.68
C LEU A 222 -3.32 12.04 5.19
N THR A 223 -3.72 10.93 5.81
CA THR A 223 -3.98 10.88 7.26
C THR A 223 -2.73 11.19 8.08
N PRO A 224 -2.87 11.55 9.37
CA PRO A 224 -1.72 11.72 10.26
C PRO A 224 -0.79 10.50 10.30
N ALA A 225 -1.34 9.27 10.28
CA ALA A 225 -0.54 8.05 10.31
C ALA A 225 0.35 7.91 9.06
N VAL A 226 -0.25 8.07 7.86
CA VAL A 226 0.46 8.06 6.57
C VAL A 226 1.54 9.15 6.54
N SER A 227 1.18 10.36 6.95
CA SER A 227 2.09 11.50 6.89
C SER A 227 3.25 11.36 7.88
N MET A 228 2.99 10.84 9.09
CA MET A 228 4.04 10.56 10.08
C MET A 228 4.95 9.41 9.63
N ARG A 229 4.43 8.42 8.92
CA ARG A 229 5.24 7.36 8.29
C ARG A 229 6.20 7.94 7.25
N LEU A 230 5.69 8.73 6.30
CA LEU A 230 6.55 9.40 5.32
C LEU A 230 7.59 10.32 5.98
N LEU A 231 7.17 11.09 6.99
CA LEU A 231 8.04 12.02 7.69
C LEU A 231 9.14 11.30 8.49
N SER A 232 8.80 10.21 9.18
CA SER A 232 9.80 9.39 9.89
C SER A 232 10.74 8.68 8.92
N PHE A 233 10.27 8.20 7.77
CA PHE A 233 11.15 7.66 6.75
C PHE A 233 12.20 8.70 6.31
N ILE A 234 11.74 9.87 5.88
CA ILE A 234 12.60 10.96 5.38
C ILE A 234 13.61 11.44 6.44
N GLN A 235 13.21 11.51 7.71
CA GLN A 235 14.04 12.08 8.78
C GLN A 235 14.92 11.07 9.52
N ASP A 236 14.53 9.80 9.57
CA ASP A 236 15.14 8.80 10.44
C ASP A 236 15.73 7.59 9.70
N ALA A 237 15.12 7.18 8.59
CA ALA A 237 15.36 5.87 7.98
C ALA A 237 15.70 5.91 6.48
N MET A 238 15.93 7.10 5.90
CA MET A 238 16.33 7.23 4.50
C MET A 238 17.86 7.38 4.39
N PRO A 239 18.62 6.37 3.91
CA PRO A 239 20.07 6.46 3.67
C PRO A 239 20.43 7.27 2.42
N LEU A 240 19.78 8.43 2.23
CA LEU A 240 19.94 9.27 1.05
C LEU A 240 19.89 10.76 1.43
N ARG A 241 20.65 11.57 0.70
CA ARG A 241 20.75 13.01 0.96
C ARG A 241 19.61 13.77 0.29
N LEU A 242 18.50 13.96 1.00
CA LEU A 242 17.48 14.94 0.55
C LEU A 242 18.05 16.35 0.62
N LYS A 243 18.13 17.07 -0.50
CA LYS A 243 18.67 18.43 -0.54
C LYS A 243 17.56 19.46 -0.44
N GLU A 244 16.50 19.32 -1.24
CA GLU A 244 15.41 20.29 -1.34
C GLU A 244 14.07 19.58 -1.63
N VAL A 245 12.97 20.13 -1.12
CA VAL A 245 11.60 19.74 -1.41
C VAL A 245 10.84 20.99 -1.84
N HIS A 246 10.37 21.02 -3.08
CA HIS A 246 9.68 22.14 -3.67
C HIS A 246 8.18 21.82 -3.77
N MET A 247 7.38 22.53 -2.99
CA MET A 247 5.92 22.48 -3.06
C MET A 247 5.46 23.49 -4.10
N VAL A 248 4.92 23.01 -5.22
CA VAL A 248 4.46 23.84 -6.35
C VAL A 248 2.95 23.71 -6.53
N LYS A 249 2.32 24.78 -7.03
CA LYS A 249 0.88 24.86 -7.33
C LYS A 249 -0.04 24.51 -6.14
N GLN A 250 0.46 24.56 -4.91
CA GLN A 250 -0.32 24.18 -3.73
C GLN A 250 -1.42 25.20 -3.40
N PRO A 251 -2.67 24.74 -3.13
CA PRO A 251 -3.78 25.61 -2.82
C PRO A 251 -3.67 26.23 -1.42
N PHE A 252 -4.44 27.29 -1.15
CA PHE A 252 -4.43 27.99 0.15
C PHE A 252 -4.71 27.07 1.34
N ILE A 253 -5.52 26.00 1.16
CA ILE A 253 -5.81 25.01 2.21
C ILE A 253 -4.54 24.27 2.69
N PHE A 254 -3.49 24.19 1.87
CA PHE A 254 -2.22 23.57 2.27
C PHE A 254 -1.58 24.29 3.47
N LYS A 255 -1.88 25.58 3.72
CA LYS A 255 -1.41 26.28 4.93
C LYS A 255 -1.91 25.62 6.21
N MET A 256 -3.14 25.09 6.22
CA MET A 256 -3.70 24.37 7.36
C MET A 256 -3.01 23.01 7.55
N VAL A 257 -2.84 22.26 6.45
CA VAL A 257 -2.12 20.99 6.42
C VAL A 257 -0.68 21.17 6.96
N TRP A 258 0.03 22.18 6.47
CA TRP A 258 1.36 22.52 6.94
C TRP A 258 1.40 22.86 8.43
N ALA A 259 0.42 23.61 8.95
CA ALA A 259 0.38 23.96 10.37
C ALA A 259 0.26 22.73 11.29
N ILE A 260 -0.41 21.67 10.84
CA ILE A 260 -0.55 20.40 11.56
C ILE A 260 0.78 19.63 11.58
N PHE A 261 1.48 19.57 10.44
CA PHE A 261 2.69 18.75 10.32
C PHE A 261 3.97 19.45 10.78
N LYS A 262 4.04 20.78 10.67
CA LYS A 262 5.21 21.60 11.01
C LYS A 262 5.84 21.26 12.39
N PRO A 263 5.09 20.99 13.47
CA PRO A 263 5.67 20.65 14.78
C PRO A 263 6.50 19.36 14.77
N PHE A 264 6.23 18.43 13.84
CA PHE A 264 6.90 17.13 13.75
C PHE A 264 8.12 17.17 12.81
N ILE A 265 8.32 18.27 12.08
CA ILE A 265 9.40 18.46 11.13
C ILE A 265 10.61 19.08 11.84
N ARG A 266 11.72 18.36 11.85
CA ARG A 266 13.00 18.81 12.41
C ARG A 266 13.57 19.95 11.58
N GLU A 267 14.36 20.80 12.23
CA GLU A 267 14.91 22.02 11.64
C GLU A 267 15.68 21.76 10.33
N LYS A 268 16.41 20.63 10.24
CA LYS A 268 17.12 20.22 9.02
C LYS A 268 16.19 20.02 7.83
N LEU A 269 15.05 19.36 8.00
CA LEU A 269 14.09 19.12 6.91
C LEU A 269 13.27 20.39 6.64
N LYS A 270 12.86 21.10 7.69
CA LYS A 270 12.12 22.36 7.58
C LYS A 270 12.85 23.39 6.72
N ASN A 271 14.16 23.52 6.85
CA ASN A 271 15.00 24.42 6.04
C ASN A 271 15.23 23.94 4.59
N ARG A 272 14.69 22.78 4.23
CA ARG A 272 14.76 22.22 2.87
C ARG A 272 13.43 22.24 2.15
N ILE A 273 12.34 22.62 2.83
CA ILE A 273 11.00 22.68 2.25
C ILE A 273 10.71 24.11 1.79
N PHE A 274 10.44 24.27 0.50
CA PHE A 274 10.17 25.55 -0.14
C PHE A 274 8.75 25.56 -0.71
N PHE A 275 8.05 26.68 -0.55
CA PHE A 275 6.68 26.88 -0.99
C PHE A 275 6.63 27.91 -2.12
N HIS A 276 6.19 27.50 -3.31
CA HIS A 276 6.19 28.36 -4.49
C HIS A 276 4.79 28.86 -4.87
N GLY A 277 3.73 28.12 -4.49
CA GLY A 277 2.37 28.42 -4.94
C GLY A 277 2.30 28.33 -6.47
N SER A 278 1.53 29.20 -7.10
CA SER A 278 1.41 29.25 -8.57
C SER A 278 2.53 30.03 -9.27
N LYS A 279 3.58 30.49 -8.56
CA LYS A 279 4.62 31.36 -9.12
C LYS A 279 5.89 30.55 -9.44
N MET A 280 6.01 30.02 -10.65
CA MET A 280 7.19 29.21 -11.04
C MET A 280 8.50 29.99 -11.04
N ALA A 281 8.46 31.31 -11.24
CA ALA A 281 9.64 32.16 -11.03
C ALA A 281 10.24 32.05 -9.61
N SER A 282 9.46 31.63 -8.61
CA SER A 282 9.98 31.31 -7.26
C SER A 282 10.77 29.99 -7.27
N LEU A 283 10.29 28.96 -7.97
CA LEU A 283 10.99 27.69 -8.16
C LEU A 283 12.30 27.91 -8.92
N HIS A 284 12.29 28.76 -9.96
CA HIS A 284 13.45 29.06 -10.79
C HIS A 284 14.61 29.72 -10.06
N LYS A 285 14.38 30.28 -8.85
CA LYS A 285 15.47 30.77 -7.97
C LYS A 285 16.27 29.64 -7.34
N HIS A 286 15.70 28.44 -7.28
CA HIS A 286 16.32 27.25 -6.68
C HIS A 286 16.77 26.25 -7.73
N MET A 287 16.08 26.19 -8.88
CA MET A 287 16.34 25.26 -9.97
C MET A 287 16.43 26.00 -11.30
N ASP A 288 17.55 25.88 -12.00
CA ASP A 288 17.74 26.55 -13.30
C ASP A 288 16.69 26.09 -14.33
N PRO A 289 15.95 27.01 -14.99
CA PRO A 289 14.97 26.68 -16.02
C PRO A 289 15.51 25.80 -17.16
N SER A 290 16.81 25.87 -17.47
CA SER A 290 17.45 25.03 -18.48
C SER A 290 17.40 23.53 -18.17
N HIS A 291 17.18 23.16 -16.91
CA HIS A 291 17.09 21.77 -16.42
C HIS A 291 15.67 21.36 -16.01
N LEU A 292 14.69 22.23 -16.22
CA LEU A 292 13.27 21.98 -15.91
C LEU A 292 12.47 21.79 -17.19
N PRO A 293 11.46 20.90 -17.19
CA PRO A 293 10.52 20.78 -18.29
C PRO A 293 9.58 21.98 -18.37
N GLN A 294 9.00 22.19 -19.55
CA GLN A 294 7.97 23.21 -19.81
C GLN A 294 6.75 23.10 -18.88
N ASP A 295 6.48 21.93 -18.27
CA ASP A 295 5.43 21.75 -17.26
C ASP A 295 5.63 22.62 -15.99
N TYR A 296 6.87 23.06 -15.74
CA TYR A 296 7.26 23.93 -14.64
C TYR A 296 7.88 25.25 -15.15
N ASP A 297 7.42 25.74 -16.31
CA ASP A 297 7.92 26.94 -17.00
C ASP A 297 9.44 26.89 -17.32
N GLY A 298 9.98 25.68 -17.52
CA GLY A 298 11.36 25.44 -17.90
C GLY A 298 11.59 25.43 -19.42
N GLN A 299 12.84 25.16 -19.82
CA GLN A 299 13.29 25.18 -21.22
C GLN A 299 13.36 23.77 -21.84
N MET A 300 13.33 22.72 -21.02
CA MET A 300 13.32 21.34 -21.52
C MET A 300 11.94 20.98 -22.09
N PRO A 301 11.84 19.99 -22.99
CA PRO A 301 10.55 19.52 -23.50
C PRO A 301 9.60 19.12 -22.37
N LYS A 302 8.29 19.26 -22.62
CA LYS A 302 7.27 18.71 -21.71
C LYS A 302 7.51 17.23 -21.45
N ILE A 303 7.19 16.81 -20.23
CA ILE A 303 7.26 15.41 -19.83
C ILE A 303 6.27 14.63 -20.69
N ASN A 304 6.78 13.64 -21.41
CA ASN A 304 6.01 12.80 -22.33
C ASN A 304 6.22 11.30 -22.06
N TYR A 305 6.65 10.97 -20.84
CA TYR A 305 6.91 9.62 -20.35
C TYR A 305 6.30 9.49 -18.96
N THR A 306 6.04 8.25 -18.54
CA THR A 306 5.31 7.87 -17.34
C THR A 306 6.09 6.83 -16.55
N GLY A 307 5.57 6.45 -15.38
CA GLY A 307 6.04 5.28 -14.63
C GLY A 307 6.24 4.02 -15.48
N ALA A 308 5.41 3.78 -16.50
CA ALA A 308 5.55 2.63 -17.40
C ALA A 308 6.86 2.61 -18.19
N ASP A 309 7.37 3.79 -18.58
CA ASP A 309 8.57 3.89 -19.41
C ASP A 309 9.85 3.58 -18.62
N TRP A 310 9.85 3.82 -17.31
CA TRP A 310 11.04 3.65 -16.47
C TRP A 310 10.91 2.55 -15.42
N TYR A 311 9.72 1.97 -15.23
CA TYR A 311 9.54 0.76 -14.44
C TYR A 311 10.51 -0.38 -14.82
N PRO A 312 10.79 -0.66 -16.11
CA PRO A 312 11.76 -1.68 -16.50
C PRO A 312 13.18 -1.42 -15.97
N VAL A 313 13.51 -0.17 -15.62
CA VAL A 313 14.80 0.15 -15.00
C VAL A 313 14.86 -0.38 -13.58
N ILE A 314 13.79 -0.26 -12.79
CA ILE A 314 13.76 -0.81 -11.43
C ILE A 314 13.76 -2.34 -11.47
N GLU A 315 13.01 -2.96 -12.39
CA GLU A 315 12.97 -4.43 -12.53
C GLU A 315 14.37 -5.04 -12.72
N LYS A 316 15.27 -4.35 -13.45
CA LYS A 316 16.67 -4.79 -13.63
C LYS A 316 17.45 -4.94 -12.31
N TYR A 317 17.01 -4.27 -11.23
CA TYR A 317 17.68 -4.26 -9.94
C TYR A 317 16.88 -4.98 -8.85
N VAL A 318 15.95 -5.88 -9.21
CA VAL A 318 15.16 -6.65 -8.24
C VAL A 318 16.02 -7.45 -7.25
N ASP A 319 17.16 -8.00 -7.68
CA ASP A 319 18.05 -8.76 -6.78
C ASP A 319 18.75 -7.86 -5.76
N HIS A 320 19.01 -6.60 -6.12
CA HIS A 320 19.47 -5.61 -5.16
C HIS A 320 18.40 -5.34 -4.11
N ILE A 321 17.14 -5.15 -4.52
CA ILE A 321 16.02 -4.92 -3.60
C ILE A 321 15.79 -6.12 -2.68
N ARG A 322 15.86 -7.36 -3.22
CA ARG A 322 15.82 -8.59 -2.40
C ARG A 322 16.91 -8.61 -1.34
N THR A 323 18.13 -8.26 -1.73
CA THR A 323 19.26 -8.16 -0.78
C THR A 323 19.00 -7.06 0.25
N TRP A 324 18.49 -5.91 -0.18
CA TRP A 324 18.18 -4.79 0.71
C TRP A 324 17.09 -5.16 1.72
N ASN A 325 16.12 -5.99 1.32
CA ASN A 325 15.07 -6.51 2.18
C ASN A 325 15.59 -7.42 3.29
N THR A 326 16.72 -8.12 3.10
CA THR A 326 17.33 -8.94 4.17
C THR A 326 18.02 -8.09 5.25
N PHE A 327 18.28 -6.81 4.98
CA PHE A 327 18.90 -5.92 5.95
C PHE A 327 17.91 -5.45 7.02
N GLY A 328 18.36 -5.40 8.26
CA GLY A 328 17.55 -4.94 9.38
C GLY A 328 17.83 -5.75 10.64
N HIS A 329 16.82 -5.88 11.50
CA HIS A 329 16.94 -6.77 12.64
C HIS A 329 17.06 -8.22 12.19
N ILE A 330 18.00 -8.94 12.81
CA ILE A 330 18.02 -10.39 12.73
C ILE A 330 16.80 -10.85 13.53
N ASN A 331 15.73 -11.19 12.83
CA ASN A 331 14.57 -11.84 13.44
C ASN A 331 15.08 -13.11 14.10
N LYS A 332 15.18 -13.10 15.44
CA LYS A 332 15.73 -14.22 16.20
C LYS A 332 14.85 -15.48 16.15
N MET A 333 13.76 -15.47 15.39
CA MET A 333 12.95 -16.62 15.02
C MET A 333 12.22 -16.30 13.70
N VAL A 334 12.84 -16.65 12.58
CA VAL A 334 12.06 -17.06 11.41
C VAL A 334 11.85 -18.56 11.60
N PHE A 335 10.68 -18.92 12.10
CA PHE A 335 10.25 -20.30 12.10
C PHE A 335 9.70 -20.60 10.71
N CYS A 336 10.49 -21.28 9.89
CA CYS A 336 9.94 -21.93 8.71
C CYS A 336 9.05 -23.07 9.20
N VAL A 337 7.78 -23.01 8.83
CA VAL A 337 6.89 -24.16 8.96
C VAL A 337 7.31 -25.11 7.84
N GLU A 338 7.94 -26.21 8.21
CA GLU A 338 8.31 -27.27 7.30
C GLU A 338 7.24 -28.35 7.37
N VAL A 339 6.96 -28.97 6.23
CA VAL A 339 6.00 -30.07 6.15
C VAL A 339 6.82 -31.36 6.23
N GLY A 340 6.57 -32.15 7.28
CA GLY A 340 7.21 -33.45 7.44
C GLY A 340 6.77 -34.43 6.35
N GLU A 341 7.46 -35.57 6.22
CA GLU A 341 7.12 -36.62 5.24
C GLU A 341 5.69 -37.20 5.42
N ASP A 342 5.06 -36.93 6.56
CA ASP A 342 3.72 -37.33 6.96
C ASP A 342 2.67 -36.19 6.84
N ASN A 343 3.00 -35.12 6.11
CA ASN A 343 2.18 -33.93 5.91
C ASN A 343 1.82 -33.15 7.19
N VAL A 344 2.43 -33.44 8.33
CA VAL A 344 2.20 -32.65 9.56
C VAL A 344 3.18 -31.48 9.59
N PRO A 345 2.68 -30.23 9.69
CA PRO A 345 3.54 -29.06 9.80
C PRO A 345 4.29 -29.09 11.14
N PHE A 346 5.60 -28.83 11.08
CA PHE A 346 6.45 -28.70 12.25
C PHE A 346 7.33 -27.45 12.14
N VAL A 347 7.85 -27.03 13.28
CA VAL A 347 8.74 -25.88 13.41
C VAL A 347 10.04 -26.35 14.04
N GLN A 348 11.16 -26.14 13.36
CA GLN A 348 12.50 -26.42 13.90
C GLN A 348 12.94 -25.32 14.88
N VAL A 349 13.29 -25.70 16.11
CA VAL A 349 13.77 -24.80 17.17
C VAL A 349 15.11 -25.33 17.73
N GLY A 350 16.21 -24.90 17.13
CA GLY A 350 17.54 -25.44 17.45
C GLY A 350 17.63 -26.91 17.06
N GLU A 351 18.00 -27.79 18.00
CA GLU A 351 18.00 -29.25 17.79
C GLU A 351 16.63 -29.91 17.96
N HIS A 352 15.61 -29.16 18.39
CA HIS A 352 14.29 -29.70 18.72
C HIS A 352 13.27 -29.40 17.62
N GLN A 353 12.31 -30.29 17.44
CA GLN A 353 11.15 -30.09 16.56
C GLN A 353 9.90 -29.86 17.41
N LEU A 354 9.21 -28.76 17.14
CA LEU A 354 7.89 -28.47 17.69
C LEU A 354 6.85 -28.87 16.64
N ARG A 355 6.03 -29.86 16.98
CA ARG A 355 5.05 -30.48 16.08
C ARG A 355 3.71 -30.62 16.78
N LEU A 356 2.62 -30.53 16.02
CA LEU A 356 1.28 -30.84 16.54
C LEU A 356 1.19 -32.35 16.80
N ASP A 357 0.94 -32.70 18.07
CA ASP A 357 0.60 -34.05 18.46
C ASP A 357 -0.91 -34.25 18.26
N LEU A 358 -1.26 -35.07 17.27
CA LEU A 358 -2.63 -35.37 16.88
C LEU A 358 -3.09 -36.72 17.44
N GLU A 359 -2.31 -37.35 18.32
CA GLU A 359 -2.68 -38.61 18.94
C GLU A 359 -3.83 -38.42 19.95
N GLU A 360 -4.68 -39.44 20.08
CA GLU A 360 -5.71 -39.44 21.12
C GLU A 360 -5.04 -39.40 22.50
N LEU A 361 -5.45 -38.42 23.33
CA LEU A 361 -4.95 -38.29 24.70
C LEU A 361 -5.05 -39.65 25.42
N ASN A 362 -3.94 -40.10 25.99
CA ASN A 362 -3.93 -41.32 26.79
C ASN A 362 -4.77 -41.12 28.09
N GLU A 363 -5.12 -42.22 28.76
CA GLU A 363 -5.97 -42.17 29.96
C GLU A 363 -5.39 -41.32 31.11
N GLU A 364 -4.06 -41.20 31.19
CA GLU A 364 -3.40 -40.35 32.18
C GLU A 364 -3.66 -38.86 31.91
N TYR A 365 -3.52 -38.40 30.65
CA TYR A 365 -3.82 -37.02 30.28
C TYR A 365 -5.31 -36.72 30.34
N LYS A 366 -6.19 -37.68 30.06
CA LYS A 366 -7.65 -37.55 30.26
C LYS A 366 -8.01 -37.35 31.73
N GLU A 367 -7.42 -38.16 32.63
CA GLU A 367 -7.56 -37.99 34.08
C GLU A 367 -7.06 -36.62 34.55
N ARG A 368 -5.92 -36.18 34.00
CA ARG A 368 -5.30 -34.90 34.36
C ARG A 368 -6.12 -33.70 33.87
N ALA A 369 -6.65 -33.73 32.65
CA ALA A 369 -7.58 -32.73 32.13
C ALA A 369 -8.86 -32.65 32.99
N LYS A 370 -9.38 -33.80 33.40
CA LYS A 370 -10.55 -33.88 34.30
C LYS A 370 -10.27 -33.26 35.68
N ASN A 371 -9.11 -33.52 36.26
CA ASN A 371 -8.78 -33.12 37.64
C ASN A 371 -8.21 -31.69 37.74
N GLU A 372 -7.35 -31.28 36.81
CA GLU A 372 -6.67 -29.98 36.82
C GLU A 372 -7.45 -28.89 36.06
N LEU A 373 -7.95 -29.23 34.86
CA LEU A 373 -8.66 -28.27 33.98
C LEU A 373 -10.18 -28.29 34.20
N ARG A 374 -10.67 -29.23 35.03
CA ARG A 374 -12.10 -29.49 35.28
C ARG A 374 -12.86 -29.81 34.00
N GLU A 375 -12.20 -30.46 33.05
CA GLU A 375 -12.81 -30.94 31.80
C GLU A 375 -13.63 -32.22 32.09
N THR A 376 -14.67 -32.08 32.92
CA THR A 376 -15.65 -33.16 33.12
C THR A 376 -16.67 -33.15 31.98
N PRO A 377 -17.30 -34.29 31.65
CA PRO A 377 -18.35 -34.34 30.64
C PRO A 377 -19.44 -33.28 30.87
N GLU A 378 -19.84 -33.02 32.12
CA GLU A 378 -20.85 -32.01 32.44
C GLU A 378 -20.36 -30.58 32.23
N ILE A 379 -19.09 -30.28 32.52
CA ILE A 379 -18.50 -28.95 32.32
C ILE A 379 -18.29 -28.68 30.84
N ILE A 380 -17.77 -29.67 30.10
CA ILE A 380 -17.64 -29.61 28.64
C ILE A 380 -19.01 -29.44 28.01
N GLU A 381 -20.00 -30.25 28.39
CA GLU A 381 -21.35 -30.17 27.85
C GLU A 381 -22.02 -28.83 28.19
N SER A 382 -21.82 -28.30 29.40
CA SER A 382 -22.32 -26.98 29.80
C SER A 382 -21.63 -25.83 29.05
N ALA A 383 -20.31 -25.93 28.83
CA ALA A 383 -19.53 -24.96 28.06
C ALA A 383 -19.92 -25.00 26.57
N LEU A 384 -20.08 -26.19 26.00
CA LEU A 384 -20.57 -26.39 24.64
C LEU A 384 -22.03 -25.94 24.50
N ARG A 385 -22.87 -26.12 25.52
CA ARG A 385 -24.23 -25.59 25.55
C ARG A 385 -24.23 -24.06 25.58
N LYS A 386 -23.40 -23.43 26.42
CA LYS A 386 -23.24 -21.96 26.42
C LYS A 386 -22.67 -21.44 25.10
N LEU A 387 -21.71 -22.15 24.51
CA LEU A 387 -21.16 -21.83 23.20
C LEU A 387 -22.24 -21.96 22.12
N ARG A 388 -23.06 -23.02 22.16
CA ARG A 388 -24.23 -23.21 21.29
C ARG A 388 -25.27 -22.12 21.52
N GLU A 389 -25.52 -21.71 22.76
CA GLU A 389 -26.38 -20.56 23.09
C GLU A 389 -25.79 -19.26 22.55
N TYR A 390 -24.48 -19.05 22.55
CA TYR A 390 -23.84 -17.87 21.95
C TYR A 390 -23.84 -17.89 20.42
N ILE A 391 -23.76 -19.08 19.82
CA ILE A 391 -23.84 -19.29 18.37
C ILE A 391 -25.30 -19.16 17.88
N MET A 392 -26.28 -19.57 18.69
CA MET A 392 -27.72 -19.52 18.36
C MET A 392 -28.43 -18.25 18.83
N ALA A 393 -27.86 -17.51 19.80
CA ALA A 393 -28.38 -16.21 20.19
C ALA A 393 -28.03 -15.16 19.14
N LYS A 394 -28.90 -14.14 19.05
CA LYS A 394 -28.69 -12.94 18.23
C LYS A 394 -27.24 -12.47 18.33
N TRP A 395 -26.63 -12.18 17.18
CA TRP A 395 -25.26 -11.69 17.06
C TRP A 395 -24.93 -10.72 18.19
N ASN A 396 -23.98 -11.07 19.07
CA ASN A 396 -23.55 -10.18 20.12
C ASN A 396 -22.27 -9.45 19.67
N PRO A 397 -22.35 -8.15 19.29
CA PRO A 397 -21.21 -7.42 18.75
C PRO A 397 -20.07 -7.22 19.77
N LYS A 398 -20.28 -7.53 21.06
CA LYS A 398 -19.24 -7.53 22.09
C LYS A 398 -18.41 -8.82 22.14
N LEU A 399 -18.92 -9.91 21.57
CA LEU A 399 -18.26 -11.22 21.57
C LEU A 399 -17.72 -11.59 20.20
N VAL A 400 -18.48 -11.28 19.15
CA VAL A 400 -18.09 -11.49 17.75
C VAL A 400 -18.19 -10.13 17.07
N THR A 401 -17.07 -9.57 16.64
CA THR A 401 -17.11 -8.24 16.00
C THR A 401 -17.75 -8.34 14.62
N LEU A 402 -18.19 -7.21 14.06
CA LEU A 402 -18.70 -7.16 12.69
C LEU A 402 -17.63 -7.65 11.68
N GLN A 403 -16.36 -7.40 11.96
CA GLN A 403 -15.24 -7.83 11.14
C GLN A 403 -15.06 -9.35 11.16
N ASP A 404 -15.21 -10.00 12.33
CA ASP A 404 -15.12 -11.46 12.45
C ASP A 404 -16.27 -12.16 11.72
N MET A 405 -17.47 -11.56 11.80
CA MET A 405 -18.63 -12.01 11.04
C MET A 405 -18.40 -11.90 9.52
N PHE A 406 -17.80 -10.79 9.05
CA PHE A 406 -17.45 -10.64 7.63
C PHE A 406 -16.37 -11.60 7.17
N ARG A 407 -15.33 -11.85 7.99
CA ARG A 407 -14.30 -12.85 7.68
C ARG A 407 -14.91 -14.24 7.50
N GLY A 408 -15.75 -14.67 8.44
CA GLY A 408 -16.44 -15.96 8.34
C GLY A 408 -17.33 -16.06 7.09
N LEU A 409 -18.03 -14.97 6.76
CA LEU A 409 -18.83 -14.90 5.53
C LEU A 409 -17.97 -15.00 4.26
N MET A 410 -16.84 -14.31 4.20
CA MET A 410 -15.94 -14.36 3.04
C MET A 410 -15.37 -15.76 2.83
N ILE A 411 -14.94 -16.43 3.89
CA ILE A 411 -14.44 -17.81 3.80
C ILE A 411 -15.57 -18.75 3.33
N ALA A 412 -16.81 -18.57 3.81
CA ALA A 412 -17.95 -19.36 3.32
C ALA A 412 -18.25 -19.13 1.83
N ILE A 413 -18.12 -17.89 1.34
CA ILE A 413 -18.28 -17.55 -0.08
C ILE A 413 -17.14 -18.19 -0.89
N GLU A 414 -15.89 -18.10 -0.43
CA GLU A 414 -14.74 -18.72 -1.11
C GLU A 414 -14.90 -20.23 -1.24
N ILE A 415 -15.36 -20.90 -0.18
CA ILE A 415 -15.66 -22.34 -0.21
C ILE A 415 -16.81 -22.64 -1.18
N ALA A 416 -17.88 -21.85 -1.17
CA ALA A 416 -18.99 -22.01 -2.12
C ALA A 416 -18.52 -21.82 -3.58
N MET A 417 -17.57 -20.91 -3.79
CA MET A 417 -16.95 -20.63 -5.09
C MET A 417 -15.96 -21.72 -5.53
N ILE A 418 -15.63 -22.72 -4.71
CA ILE A 418 -14.87 -23.89 -5.20
C ILE A 418 -15.69 -24.67 -6.24
N GLU A 419 -17.03 -24.66 -6.13
CA GLU A 419 -17.90 -25.29 -7.12
C GLU A 419 -17.95 -24.46 -8.42
N PRO A 420 -17.54 -25.02 -9.58
CA PRO A 420 -17.50 -24.26 -10.84
C PRO A 420 -18.86 -23.70 -11.29
N LYS A 421 -19.96 -24.39 -10.93
CA LYS A 421 -21.32 -23.89 -11.22
C LYS A 421 -21.62 -22.62 -10.43
N THR A 422 -21.17 -22.54 -9.19
CA THR A 422 -21.34 -21.37 -8.32
C THR A 422 -20.49 -20.19 -8.79
N GLN A 423 -19.29 -20.43 -9.34
CA GLN A 423 -18.49 -19.38 -9.97
C GLN A 423 -19.19 -18.72 -11.16
N VAL A 424 -19.96 -19.48 -11.94
CA VAL A 424 -20.68 -18.99 -13.11
C VAL A 424 -22.04 -18.38 -12.75
N ALA A 425 -22.75 -18.97 -11.78
CA ALA A 425 -24.08 -18.53 -11.37
C ALA A 425 -24.08 -17.40 -10.33
N GLY A 426 -22.95 -17.20 -9.63
CA GLY A 426 -22.81 -16.25 -8.53
C GLY A 426 -23.40 -16.76 -7.22
N VAL A 427 -23.20 -15.99 -6.14
CA VAL A 427 -23.64 -16.32 -4.78
C VAL A 427 -24.63 -15.28 -4.27
N HIS A 428 -25.78 -15.74 -3.77
CA HIS A 428 -26.72 -14.89 -3.04
C HIS A 428 -26.56 -15.10 -1.54
N VAL A 429 -26.11 -14.06 -0.83
CA VAL A 429 -26.03 -14.06 0.63
C VAL A 429 -27.28 -13.40 1.21
N ILE A 430 -28.02 -14.15 2.01
CA ILE A 430 -29.24 -13.65 2.68
C ILE A 430 -28.93 -13.44 4.16
N ILE A 431 -28.98 -12.19 4.61
CA ILE A 431 -28.76 -11.83 6.01
C ILE A 431 -30.10 -11.47 6.65
N ASN A 432 -30.53 -12.29 7.62
CA ASN A 432 -31.73 -12.00 8.39
C ASN A 432 -31.41 -10.99 9.51
N VAL A 433 -31.86 -9.75 9.33
CA VAL A 433 -31.66 -8.66 10.29
C VAL A 433 -32.83 -8.49 11.27
N LYS A 434 -33.80 -9.41 11.27
CA LYS A 434 -34.97 -9.36 12.16
C LYS A 434 -34.53 -9.43 13.62
N GLY A 435 -34.84 -8.36 14.36
CA GLY A 435 -34.51 -8.25 15.79
C GLY A 435 -33.16 -7.62 16.10
N PHE A 436 -32.49 -7.01 15.12
CA PHE A 436 -31.35 -6.11 15.34
C PHE A 436 -31.79 -4.90 16.19
N SER A 437 -30.98 -4.57 17.20
CA SER A 437 -31.12 -3.34 18.00
C SER A 437 -30.24 -2.22 17.46
N LEU A 438 -30.42 -0.99 17.96
CA LEU A 438 -29.59 0.17 17.60
C LEU A 438 -28.08 -0.12 17.75
N THR A 439 -27.69 -0.89 18.76
CA THR A 439 -26.30 -1.31 19.01
C THR A 439 -25.70 -2.14 17.88
N HIS A 440 -26.51 -2.95 17.18
CA HIS A 440 -26.10 -3.74 16.02
C HIS A 440 -25.96 -2.83 14.80
N VAL A 441 -26.90 -1.90 14.61
CA VAL A 441 -26.87 -0.92 13.51
C VAL A 441 -25.64 -0.03 13.61
N CYS A 442 -25.27 0.42 14.81
CA CYS A 442 -24.08 1.24 15.03
C CYS A 442 -22.73 0.54 14.75
N GLN A 443 -22.71 -0.78 14.55
CA GLN A 443 -21.50 -1.47 14.10
C GLN A 443 -21.23 -1.24 12.61
N PHE A 444 -22.28 -1.04 11.81
CA PHE A 444 -22.19 -0.76 10.38
C PHE A 444 -21.85 0.72 10.17
N SER A 445 -20.57 1.05 10.36
CA SER A 445 -20.06 2.37 10.01
C SER A 445 -20.23 2.66 8.51
N PRO A 446 -20.25 3.93 8.09
CA PRO A 446 -20.26 4.30 6.66
C PRO A 446 -19.11 3.66 5.87
N PHE A 447 -17.98 3.37 6.53
CA PHE A 447 -16.85 2.67 5.94
C PHE A 447 -17.17 1.19 5.64
N HIS A 448 -17.78 0.46 6.59
CA HIS A 448 -18.20 -0.93 6.38
C HIS A 448 -19.31 -1.06 5.34
N ALA A 449 -20.24 -0.10 5.31
CA ALA A 449 -21.30 -0.06 4.29
C ALA A 449 -20.73 0.17 2.89
N LYS A 450 -19.70 1.02 2.75
CA LYS A 450 -19.01 1.24 1.49
C LYS A 450 -18.23 -0.01 1.04
N LEU A 451 -17.49 -0.64 1.93
CA LEU A 451 -16.76 -1.88 1.65
C LEU A 451 -17.70 -2.99 1.13
N LEU A 452 -18.90 -3.12 1.71
CA LEU A 452 -19.90 -4.08 1.23
C LEU A 452 -20.42 -3.79 -0.18
N LEU A 453 -20.63 -2.51 -0.50
CA LEU A 453 -21.14 -2.08 -1.81
C LEU A 453 -20.09 -2.22 -2.93
N ASP A 454 -18.80 -2.23 -2.58
CA ASP A 454 -17.71 -2.43 -3.54
C ASP A 454 -17.58 -3.92 -3.96
N TYR A 455 -18.01 -4.87 -3.12
CA TYR A 455 -17.91 -6.31 -3.37
C TYR A 455 -19.25 -7.01 -3.68
N ALA A 456 -20.38 -6.42 -3.29
CA ALA A 456 -21.70 -7.05 -3.44
C ALA A 456 -22.78 -6.05 -3.87
N GLN A 457 -23.68 -6.50 -4.73
CA GLN A 457 -24.93 -5.78 -4.99
C GLN A 457 -25.90 -6.02 -3.83
N LEU A 458 -26.21 -4.94 -3.09
CA LEU A 458 -27.03 -5.03 -1.89
C LEU A 458 -28.48 -4.66 -2.19
N HIS A 459 -29.41 -5.53 -1.82
CA HIS A 459 -30.84 -5.30 -1.97
C HIS A 459 -31.55 -5.47 -0.63
N PHE A 460 -32.33 -4.46 -0.25
CA PHE A 460 -33.18 -4.53 0.94
C PHE A 460 -34.56 -5.05 0.53
N HIS A 461 -35.00 -6.09 1.22
CA HIS A 461 -36.27 -6.76 0.93
C HIS A 461 -37.15 -6.80 2.18
N GLY A 462 -38.45 -6.59 1.98
CA GLY A 462 -39.46 -6.98 2.96
C GLY A 462 -39.68 -8.50 2.93
N ALA A 463 -40.24 -9.05 4.00
CA ALA A 463 -40.38 -10.50 4.21
C ALA A 463 -41.01 -11.29 3.04
N ASN A 464 -41.79 -10.63 2.16
CA ASN A 464 -42.52 -11.29 1.08
C ASN A 464 -41.99 -10.95 -0.33
N THR A 465 -40.87 -10.22 -0.44
CA THR A 465 -40.34 -9.72 -1.73
C THR A 465 -39.07 -10.42 -2.20
N LEU A 466 -38.57 -11.40 -1.44
CA LEU A 466 -37.36 -12.15 -1.81
C LEU A 466 -37.60 -13.05 -3.04
N CYS A 467 -38.81 -13.63 -3.13
CA CYS A 467 -39.24 -14.51 -4.21
C CYS A 467 -39.43 -13.80 -5.56
N GLU A 468 -39.35 -12.46 -5.60
CA GLU A 468 -39.35 -11.68 -6.84
C GLU A 468 -37.98 -11.70 -7.54
N LYS A 469 -36.91 -12.02 -6.81
CA LYS A 469 -35.53 -12.03 -7.32
C LYS A 469 -34.84 -13.40 -7.26
N ILE A 470 -35.28 -14.27 -6.35
CA ILE A 470 -34.75 -15.62 -6.18
C ILE A 470 -35.93 -16.59 -6.31
N SER A 471 -35.76 -17.69 -7.06
CA SER A 471 -36.81 -18.69 -7.24
C SER A 471 -37.30 -19.25 -5.90
N PRO A 472 -38.62 -19.41 -5.68
CA PRO A 472 -39.16 -19.94 -4.41
C PRO A 472 -38.56 -21.30 -4.02
N GLU A 473 -38.29 -22.16 -4.99
CA GLU A 473 -37.68 -23.49 -4.79
C GLU A 473 -36.25 -23.42 -4.25
N SER A 474 -35.58 -22.27 -4.39
CA SER A 474 -34.22 -22.01 -3.91
C SER A 474 -34.19 -21.34 -2.53
N LEU A 475 -35.35 -21.11 -1.90
CA LEU A 475 -35.49 -20.47 -0.59
C LEU A 475 -36.23 -21.40 0.39
N PRO A 476 -35.85 -21.41 1.68
CA PRO A 476 -36.58 -22.19 2.69
C PRO A 476 -37.94 -21.57 3.01
N GLU A 477 -38.88 -22.41 3.46
CA GLU A 477 -40.24 -21.99 3.86
C GLU A 477 -40.23 -20.85 4.91
N SER A 478 -39.23 -20.85 5.81
CA SER A 478 -39.08 -19.85 6.88
C SER A 478 -38.87 -18.41 6.41
N ILE A 479 -38.47 -18.22 5.14
CA ILE A 479 -38.33 -16.90 4.49
C ILE A 479 -39.18 -16.77 3.22
N GLY A 480 -40.21 -17.61 3.07
CA GLY A 480 -41.23 -17.48 2.03
C GLY A 480 -41.00 -18.31 0.76
N GLY A 481 -40.07 -19.26 0.78
CA GLY A 481 -39.84 -20.18 -0.33
C GLY A 481 -40.60 -21.52 -0.24
N THR A 482 -40.31 -22.43 -1.16
CA THR A 482 -40.88 -23.78 -1.26
C THR A 482 -39.80 -24.86 -1.25
N GLY A 483 -38.53 -24.48 -1.13
CA GLY A 483 -37.40 -25.41 -1.11
C GLY A 483 -37.27 -26.13 0.24
N SER A 484 -37.02 -27.43 0.19
CA SER A 484 -36.72 -28.24 1.37
C SER A 484 -35.22 -28.22 1.61
N PHE A 485 -34.81 -27.48 2.64
CA PHE A 485 -33.42 -27.40 3.08
C PHE A 485 -33.31 -28.04 4.47
N PRO A 486 -32.26 -28.83 4.75
CA PRO A 486 -32.02 -29.26 6.12
C PRO A 486 -31.73 -28.04 7.00
N GLU A 487 -32.23 -28.02 8.23
CA GLU A 487 -31.82 -27.02 9.20
C GLU A 487 -30.32 -27.18 9.43
N TYR A 488 -29.54 -26.16 9.03
CA TYR A 488 -28.11 -26.10 9.28
C TYR A 488 -27.85 -25.27 10.54
N PRO A 489 -27.85 -25.86 11.75
CA PRO A 489 -27.33 -25.16 12.91
C PRO A 489 -25.85 -24.81 12.63
N GLY A 490 -25.37 -23.65 13.09
CA GLY A 490 -23.99 -23.19 12.85
C GLY A 490 -22.88 -24.21 13.18
N LYS A 491 -23.23 -25.26 13.94
CA LYS A 491 -22.45 -26.48 14.15
C LYS A 491 -22.03 -27.19 12.84
N LEU A 492 -22.93 -27.35 11.87
CA LEU A 492 -22.60 -28.04 10.61
C LEU A 492 -21.71 -27.18 9.70
N LEU A 493 -21.85 -25.84 9.77
CA LEU A 493 -20.98 -24.91 9.06
C LEU A 493 -19.55 -24.94 9.63
N SER A 494 -19.40 -25.00 10.97
CA SER A 494 -18.09 -25.21 11.59
C SER A 494 -17.50 -26.58 11.25
N GLU A 495 -18.31 -27.64 11.26
CA GLU A 495 -17.88 -28.99 10.86
C GLU A 495 -17.49 -29.06 9.37
N MET A 496 -18.15 -28.30 8.48
CA MET A 496 -17.75 -28.16 7.08
C MET A 496 -16.41 -27.43 6.92
N PHE A 497 -16.16 -26.36 7.68
CA PHE A 497 -14.85 -25.71 7.67
C PHE A 497 -13.72 -26.67 8.09
N PHE A 498 -13.97 -27.55 9.08
CA PHE A 498 -13.03 -28.62 9.46
C PHE A 498 -12.93 -29.73 8.40
N TYR A 499 -14.02 -30.11 7.72
CA TYR A 499 -14.00 -31.10 6.64
C TYR A 499 -13.19 -30.64 5.42
N TYR A 500 -13.24 -29.34 5.09
CA TYR A 500 -12.41 -28.78 4.02
C TYR A 500 -10.94 -28.64 4.43
N GLU A 501 -10.63 -28.48 5.72
CA GLU A 501 -9.25 -28.54 6.24
C GLU A 501 -8.59 -29.91 5.97
N ASP A 502 -9.38 -31.00 5.96
CA ASP A 502 -8.92 -32.35 5.58
C ASP A 502 -8.78 -32.57 4.06
N LEU A 503 -9.40 -31.73 3.22
CA LEU A 503 -9.24 -31.75 1.75
C LEU A 503 -8.02 -30.94 1.28
N PHE A 504 -7.46 -30.10 2.15
CA PHE A 504 -6.26 -29.30 1.91
C PHE A 504 -5.01 -29.80 2.68
N LYS A 505 -5.12 -30.94 3.38
CA LYS A 505 -3.99 -31.82 3.77
C LYS A 505 -3.65 -32.78 2.63
#